data_AF-A0A6G0UFU9-F1
#
_entry.id   AF-A0A6G0UFU9-F1
#
_cell.length_a   1.000
_cell.length_b   1.000
_cell.length_c   1.000
_cell.angle_alpha   90.00
_cell.angle_beta   90.00
_cell.angle_gamma   90.00
#
_symmetry.space_group_name_H-M   'P 1'
#
loop_
_entity.id
_entity.type
_entity.pdbx_description
1 polymer ?
#
loop_
_entity_poly.entity_id
_entity_poly.type
_entity_poly.pdbx_seq_one_letter_code
_entity_poly.pdbx_strand_id
1 'polypeptide(L)'
;FIVVHGNGKDVKVTVENSGVISEDTLRHAFLLEKNVPVGLFRNEIALKSHRKRDNSFFDLGEEWKGAEFKMMWNEERRSRPANPMAIESRPTTPFDQADEIVESMKKYVYKVDGILACATAVGVNILASCYHCIKHCVATGPSLHEINCHREAVIDLTHAVTGRKIKAKILVYSIEKDVALLQTIEEEKLIVDGEITFKDAWFGQPYYLLGTPISDDGNPLQVISGRISSILQHTLTTTYVNSLHGYGSAHPGASGGPVFAHYLTNGKPTLLGIVISEQNITHENILEKAK
;
A
#
# COMPACT_ATOMS: atom_id res chain seq x y z
N PHE A 1 -8.39 -33.57 23.42
CA PHE A 1 -7.70 -32.28 23.20
C PHE A 1 -6.21 -32.57 23.01
N ILE A 2 -5.49 -31.60 22.44
CA ILE A 2 -4.02 -31.54 22.43
C ILE A 2 -3.56 -30.30 23.20
N VAL A 3 -2.32 -30.28 23.67
CA VAL A 3 -1.70 -29.08 24.25
C VAL A 3 -0.79 -28.47 23.20
N VAL A 4 -0.97 -27.19 22.90
CA VAL A 4 -0.20 -26.48 21.87
C VAL A 4 0.55 -25.33 22.51
N HIS A 5 1.88 -25.33 22.34
CA HIS A 5 2.80 -24.31 22.82
C HIS A 5 3.19 -23.37 21.68
N GLY A 6 2.95 -22.07 21.83
CA GLY A 6 3.15 -21.09 20.77
C GLY A 6 3.35 -19.67 21.29
N ASN A 7 4.43 -18.99 20.86
CA ASN A 7 4.78 -17.62 21.25
C ASN A 7 4.64 -17.34 22.77
N GLY A 8 5.13 -18.26 23.60
CA GLY A 8 5.07 -18.16 25.07
C GLY A 8 3.70 -18.45 25.70
N LYS A 9 2.73 -18.97 24.92
CA LYS A 9 1.40 -19.35 25.41
C LYS A 9 1.13 -20.84 25.19
N ASP A 10 0.41 -21.43 26.15
CA ASP A 10 -0.01 -22.81 26.12
C ASP A 10 -1.53 -22.87 26.03
N VAL A 11 -2.05 -23.48 24.96
CA VAL A 11 -3.49 -23.55 24.71
C VAL A 11 -3.91 -25.00 24.54
N LYS A 12 -4.97 -25.41 25.25
CA LYS A 12 -5.62 -26.70 25.03
C LYS A 12 -6.57 -26.58 23.85
N VAL A 13 -6.30 -27.32 22.78
CA VAL A 13 -7.09 -27.28 21.55
C VAL A 13 -7.91 -28.56 21.40
N THR A 14 -9.21 -28.41 21.22
CA THR A 14 -10.11 -29.54 20.96
C THR A 14 -9.89 -30.04 19.54
N VAL A 15 -9.79 -31.36 19.38
CA VAL A 15 -9.64 -32.04 18.09
C VAL A 15 -10.96 -32.75 17.81
N GLU A 16 -11.68 -32.30 16.78
CA GLU A 16 -13.04 -32.77 16.48
C GLU A 16 -13.05 -34.10 15.70
N ASN A 17 -12.04 -34.34 14.87
CA ASN A 17 -11.93 -35.52 14.01
C ASN A 17 -10.75 -36.41 14.42
N SER A 18 -10.90 -37.72 14.27
CA SER A 18 -9.93 -38.75 14.69
C SER A 18 -8.49 -38.47 14.24
N GLY A 19 -7.69 -37.81 15.10
CA GLY A 19 -6.26 -37.59 14.88
C GLY A 19 -5.89 -36.54 13.84
N VAL A 20 -6.82 -35.66 13.44
CA VAL A 20 -6.55 -34.60 12.46
C VAL A 20 -7.04 -33.26 12.98
N ILE A 21 -6.20 -32.24 12.85
CA ILE A 21 -6.54 -30.86 13.24
C ILE A 21 -6.37 -29.89 12.07
N SER A 22 -7.31 -28.98 11.90
CA SER A 22 -7.23 -27.97 10.84
C SER A 22 -6.35 -26.79 11.25
N GLU A 23 -5.69 -26.15 10.29
CA GLU A 23 -5.00 -24.88 10.51
C GLU A 23 -5.94 -23.81 11.06
N ASP A 24 -7.19 -23.75 10.61
CA ASP A 24 -8.17 -22.78 11.10
C ASP A 24 -8.50 -22.97 12.57
N THR A 25 -8.61 -24.22 13.04
CA THR A 25 -8.83 -24.52 14.47
C THR A 25 -7.65 -23.99 15.30
N LEU A 26 -6.43 -24.16 14.81
CA LEU A 26 -5.21 -23.65 15.47
C LEU A 26 -5.16 -22.12 15.44
N ARG A 27 -5.52 -21.48 14.31
CA ARG A 27 -5.57 -20.02 14.19
C ARG A 27 -6.57 -19.41 15.16
N HIS A 28 -7.79 -19.94 15.23
CA HIS A 28 -8.81 -19.45 16.16
C HIS A 28 -8.38 -19.62 17.62
N ALA A 29 -7.74 -20.73 17.98
CA ALA A 29 -7.25 -20.98 19.33
C ALA A 29 -6.19 -19.96 19.79
N PHE A 30 -5.44 -19.38 18.85
CA PHE A 30 -4.41 -18.37 19.11
C PHE A 30 -4.79 -16.96 18.62
N LEU A 31 -6.05 -16.76 18.21
CA LEU A 31 -6.58 -15.49 17.66
C LEU A 31 -5.76 -14.94 16.48
N LEU A 32 -5.29 -15.82 15.59
CA LEU A 32 -4.49 -15.46 14.42
C LEU A 32 -5.37 -15.15 13.20
N GLU A 33 -4.90 -14.24 12.33
CA GLU A 33 -5.58 -13.96 11.06
C GLU A 33 -5.58 -15.17 10.12
N LYS A 34 -6.60 -15.26 9.25
CA LYS A 34 -6.84 -16.40 8.34
C LYS A 34 -5.64 -16.74 7.43
N ASN A 35 -4.82 -15.76 7.10
CA ASN A 35 -3.72 -15.92 6.14
C ASN A 35 -2.36 -16.19 6.79
N VAL A 36 -2.28 -16.26 8.12
CA VAL A 36 -1.02 -16.55 8.83
C VAL A 36 -0.63 -18.01 8.57
N PRO A 37 0.55 -18.30 7.99
CA PRO A 37 1.03 -19.66 7.85
C PRO A 37 1.37 -20.26 9.21
N VAL A 38 0.81 -21.43 9.49
CA VAL A 38 1.02 -22.14 10.74
C VAL A 38 1.79 -23.42 10.43
N GLY A 39 2.80 -23.73 11.23
CA GLY A 39 3.47 -25.01 11.27
C GLY A 39 3.26 -25.66 12.64
N LEU A 40 2.96 -26.96 12.65
CA LEU A 40 2.80 -27.74 13.86
C LEU A 40 3.94 -28.77 13.95
N PHE A 41 4.50 -28.91 15.14
CA PHE A 41 5.66 -29.77 15.42
C PHE A 41 5.39 -30.65 16.65
N ARG A 42 5.94 -31.86 16.66
CA ARG A 42 5.96 -32.76 17.83
C ARG A 42 7.38 -33.28 17.98
N ASN A 43 7.98 -33.15 19.17
CA ASN A 43 9.37 -33.53 19.43
C ASN A 43 10.34 -32.96 18.37
N GLU A 44 10.19 -31.67 18.04
CA GLU A 44 10.97 -30.96 17.02
C GLU A 44 10.77 -31.42 15.57
N ILE A 45 9.91 -32.42 15.32
CA ILE A 45 9.58 -32.93 13.99
C ILE A 45 8.33 -32.23 13.48
N ALA A 46 8.41 -31.66 12.28
CA ALA A 46 7.27 -31.02 11.61
C ALA A 46 6.22 -32.07 11.21
N LEU A 47 4.95 -31.83 11.55
CA LEU A 47 3.87 -32.70 11.11
C LEU A 47 3.54 -32.47 9.65
N LYS A 48 3.12 -33.55 8.98
CA LYS A 48 2.64 -33.50 7.61
C LYS A 48 1.34 -32.70 7.55
N SER A 49 1.30 -31.73 6.65
CA SER A 49 0.08 -30.99 6.29
C SER A 49 -0.46 -31.51 4.96
N HIS A 50 -1.78 -31.68 4.88
CA HIS A 50 -2.47 -32.01 3.64
C HIS A 50 -3.60 -31.00 3.40
N ARG A 51 -3.79 -30.64 2.12
CA ARG A 51 -4.80 -29.66 1.72
C ARG A 51 -6.06 -30.38 1.26
N LYS A 52 -7.21 -30.00 1.80
CA LYS A 52 -8.52 -30.47 1.37
C LYS A 52 -9.41 -29.27 1.10
N ARG A 53 -9.72 -29.03 -0.18
CA ARG A 53 -10.37 -27.79 -0.66
C ARG A 53 -9.53 -26.55 -0.27
N ASP A 54 -10.11 -25.64 0.50
CA ASP A 54 -9.48 -24.39 0.93
C ASP A 54 -8.78 -24.47 2.29
N ASN A 55 -8.88 -25.61 3.00
CA ASN A 55 -8.31 -25.78 4.33
C ASN A 55 -7.15 -26.78 4.33
N SER A 56 -6.13 -26.45 5.12
CA SER A 56 -5.00 -27.33 5.42
C SER A 56 -5.22 -28.03 6.75
N PHE A 57 -4.78 -29.28 6.84
CA PHE A 57 -4.98 -30.15 7.98
C PHE A 57 -3.67 -30.85 8.34
N PHE A 58 -3.39 -30.97 9.64
CA PHE A 58 -2.24 -31.71 10.16
C PHE A 58 -2.67 -33.09 10.66
N ASP A 59 -1.92 -34.12 10.25
CA ASP A 59 -2.07 -35.48 10.73
C ASP A 59 -1.32 -35.65 12.05
N LEU A 60 -2.03 -35.79 13.17
CA LEU A 60 -1.45 -35.88 14.52
C LEU A 60 -0.84 -37.25 14.84
N GLY A 61 -1.13 -38.25 14.00
CA GLY A 61 -0.69 -39.63 14.19
C GLY A 61 -1.41 -40.36 15.33
N GLU A 62 -0.86 -41.50 15.74
CA GLU A 62 -1.37 -42.26 16.87
C GLU A 62 -1.03 -41.57 18.21
N GLU A 63 -1.80 -41.89 19.25
CA GLU A 63 -1.60 -41.38 20.63
C GLU A 63 -1.60 -39.84 20.75
N TRP A 64 -2.36 -39.16 19.91
CA TRP A 64 -2.45 -37.70 19.90
C TRP A 64 -3.17 -37.12 21.14
N LYS A 65 -4.01 -37.91 21.82
CA LYS A 65 -4.85 -37.40 22.93
C LYS A 65 -3.98 -36.96 24.10
N GLY A 66 -4.06 -35.68 24.44
CA GLY A 66 -3.30 -35.07 25.54
C GLY A 66 -1.83 -34.82 25.23
N ALA A 67 -1.37 -35.15 24.02
CA ALA A 67 0.02 -34.91 23.63
C ALA A 67 0.32 -33.41 23.43
N GLU A 68 1.58 -33.07 23.63
CA GLU A 68 2.11 -31.71 23.49
C GLU A 68 2.68 -31.48 22.08
N PHE A 69 2.37 -30.31 21.54
CA PHE A 69 2.79 -29.87 20.22
C PHE A 69 3.33 -28.46 20.31
N LYS A 70 4.33 -28.16 19.50
CA LYS A 70 4.83 -26.80 19.32
C LYS A 70 4.25 -26.21 18.06
N MET A 71 3.63 -25.05 18.16
CA MET A 71 3.15 -24.29 17.03
C MET A 71 4.11 -23.15 16.75
N MET A 72 4.57 -23.08 15.50
CA MET A 72 5.32 -21.95 14.99
C MET A 72 4.50 -21.32 13.89
N TRP A 73 4.25 -20.03 14.03
CA TRP A 73 3.81 -19.20 12.93
C TRP A 73 4.88 -18.13 12.74
N ASN A 74 5.07 -17.70 11.50
CA ASN A 74 5.82 -16.50 11.27
C ASN A 74 4.84 -15.43 10.84
N GLU A 75 4.73 -14.39 11.63
CA GLU A 75 4.14 -13.13 11.17
C GLU A 75 5.00 -12.53 10.03
N GLU A 76 6.29 -12.93 9.92
CA GLU A 76 7.26 -12.37 8.97
C GLU A 76 7.77 -13.32 7.86
N ARG A 77 7.42 -14.62 7.84
CA ARG A 77 7.85 -15.54 6.77
C ARG A 77 6.72 -15.86 5.81
N ARG A 78 6.63 -15.03 4.76
CA ARG A 78 6.19 -15.53 3.45
C ARG A 78 7.31 -16.41 2.90
N SER A 79 7.21 -17.72 3.14
CA SER A 79 8.15 -18.72 2.65
C SER A 79 8.28 -18.63 1.12
N ARG A 80 9.53 -18.64 0.64
CA ARG A 80 9.93 -18.72 -0.78
C ARG A 80 9.12 -19.77 -1.55
N PRO A 81 8.83 -19.57 -2.85
CA PRO A 81 8.30 -20.64 -3.68
C PRO A 81 9.35 -21.74 -3.86
N ALA A 82 8.98 -22.98 -3.56
CA ALA A 82 9.70 -24.18 -3.96
C ALA A 82 9.39 -24.49 -5.44
N ASN A 83 9.98 -23.72 -6.35
CA ASN A 83 10.35 -24.17 -7.69
C ASN A 83 11.19 -23.08 -8.38
N PRO A 84 12.34 -23.41 -8.97
CA PRO A 84 13.06 -22.50 -9.84
C PRO A 84 12.31 -22.45 -11.18
N MET A 85 11.14 -21.81 -11.21
CA MET A 85 10.65 -21.31 -12.49
C MET A 85 11.60 -20.20 -12.91
N ALA A 86 12.15 -20.35 -14.11
CA ALA A 86 13.12 -19.46 -14.73
C ALA A 86 12.84 -18.01 -14.31
N ILE A 87 13.76 -17.47 -13.51
CA ILE A 87 13.86 -16.03 -13.33
C ILE A 87 14.24 -15.54 -14.73
N GLU A 88 13.25 -15.16 -15.54
CA GLU A 88 13.49 -14.09 -16.50
C GLU A 88 14.17 -12.99 -15.70
N SER A 89 15.41 -12.68 -16.09
CA SER A 89 16.31 -11.78 -15.42
C SER A 89 15.60 -10.46 -15.09
N ARG A 90 15.01 -10.38 -13.90
CA ARG A 90 14.36 -9.16 -13.40
C ARG A 90 15.48 -8.18 -13.09
N PRO A 91 15.44 -6.95 -13.62
CA PRO A 91 16.53 -6.00 -13.43
C PRO A 91 16.66 -5.67 -11.94
N THR A 92 17.74 -6.12 -11.34
CA THR A 92 18.33 -5.48 -10.16
C THR A 92 19.06 -4.26 -10.68
N THR A 93 18.51 -3.08 -10.40
CA THR A 93 19.14 -1.83 -10.82
C THR A 93 20.48 -1.67 -10.09
N PRO A 94 21.60 -1.46 -10.80
CA PRO A 94 22.87 -1.13 -10.16
C PRO A 94 22.73 0.13 -9.29
N PHE A 95 23.45 0.19 -8.16
CA PHE A 95 23.38 1.31 -7.21
C PHE A 95 23.62 2.68 -7.88
N ASP A 96 24.45 2.73 -8.92
CA ASP A 96 24.81 3.96 -9.64
C ASP A 96 23.67 4.55 -10.48
N GLN A 97 22.59 3.80 -10.74
CA GLN A 97 21.43 4.26 -11.51
C GLN A 97 20.25 4.67 -10.63
N ALA A 98 20.30 4.42 -9.32
CA ALA A 98 19.19 4.71 -8.41
C ALA A 98 18.86 6.22 -8.36
N ASP A 99 19.89 7.07 -8.33
CA ASP A 99 19.72 8.52 -8.26
C ASP A 99 19.09 9.07 -9.55
N GLU A 100 19.55 8.63 -10.72
CA GLU A 100 18.99 9.05 -12.01
C GLU A 100 17.51 8.65 -12.15
N ILE A 101 17.16 7.45 -11.67
CA ILE A 101 15.79 6.95 -11.67
C ILE A 101 14.91 7.81 -10.77
N VAL A 102 15.37 8.08 -9.55
CA VAL A 102 14.64 8.91 -8.60
C VAL A 102 14.47 10.32 -9.15
N GLU A 103 15.52 10.94 -9.71
CA GLU A 103 15.42 12.27 -10.34
C GLU A 103 14.40 12.33 -11.48
N SER A 104 14.29 11.25 -12.28
CA SER A 104 13.24 11.13 -13.29
C SER A 104 11.84 11.08 -12.65
N MET A 105 11.67 10.37 -11.54
CA MET A 105 10.41 10.25 -10.80
C MET A 105 9.97 11.56 -10.13
N LYS A 106 10.91 12.36 -9.62
CA LYS A 106 10.59 13.63 -8.93
C LYS A 106 9.81 14.60 -9.82
N LYS A 107 9.99 14.54 -11.14
CA LYS A 107 9.31 15.38 -12.15
C LYS A 107 7.79 15.16 -12.21
N TYR A 108 7.29 14.07 -11.61
CA TYR A 108 5.87 13.74 -11.60
C TYR A 108 5.16 14.23 -10.34
N VAL A 109 5.87 14.84 -9.39
CA VAL A 109 5.31 15.20 -8.08
C VAL A 109 5.03 16.69 -7.97
N TYR A 110 3.83 17.00 -7.51
CA TYR A 110 3.34 18.34 -7.24
C TYR A 110 2.87 18.42 -5.80
N LYS A 111 3.15 19.54 -5.14
CA LYS A 111 2.57 19.91 -3.84
C LYS A 111 1.19 20.53 -4.07
N VAL A 112 0.24 20.25 -3.20
CA VAL A 112 -1.02 20.99 -3.11
C VAL A 112 -0.79 22.23 -2.23
N ASP A 113 -0.93 23.43 -2.79
CA ASP A 113 -0.67 24.67 -2.05
C ASP A 113 -1.72 24.85 -0.92
N GLY A 114 -1.28 25.39 0.22
CA GLY A 114 -2.14 25.64 1.38
C GLY A 114 -2.34 24.44 2.31
N ILE A 115 -1.89 23.24 1.92
CA ILE A 115 -1.97 22.04 2.76
C ILE A 115 -0.74 21.14 2.64
N LEU A 116 -0.66 20.15 3.53
CA LEU A 116 0.36 19.09 3.48
C LEU A 116 -0.14 17.89 2.67
N ALA A 117 -0.08 17.99 1.35
CA ALA A 117 -0.43 16.92 0.44
C ALA A 117 0.27 17.05 -0.92
N CYS A 118 0.20 15.97 -1.69
CA CYS A 118 0.75 15.86 -3.02
C CYS A 118 -0.32 15.59 -4.09
N ALA A 119 0.06 15.83 -5.33
CA ALA A 119 -0.56 15.31 -6.52
C ALA A 119 0.51 14.72 -7.44
N THR A 120 0.13 13.71 -8.21
CA THR A 120 1.00 12.97 -9.12
C THR A 120 0.56 13.24 -10.54
N ALA A 121 1.44 13.72 -11.42
CA ALA A 121 1.17 13.75 -12.85
C ALA A 121 1.01 12.31 -13.38
N VAL A 122 -0.12 12.02 -14.03
CA VAL A 122 -0.43 10.67 -14.54
C VAL A 122 -0.67 10.63 -16.04
N GLY A 123 -0.90 11.79 -16.66
CA GLY A 123 -1.10 11.91 -18.10
C GLY A 123 -0.86 13.34 -18.58
N VAL A 124 -1.16 13.59 -19.85
CA VAL A 124 -1.06 14.93 -20.42
C VAL A 124 -2.07 15.83 -19.73
N ASN A 125 -1.58 16.82 -18.98
CA ASN A 125 -2.41 17.76 -18.22
C ASN A 125 -3.33 17.13 -17.17
N ILE A 126 -3.08 15.87 -16.78
CA ILE A 126 -3.86 15.16 -15.76
C ILE A 126 -2.98 14.82 -14.56
N LEU A 127 -3.46 15.16 -13.36
CA LEU A 127 -2.88 14.72 -12.10
C LEU A 127 -3.85 13.83 -11.32
N ALA A 128 -3.32 12.94 -10.49
CA ALA A 128 -4.05 12.16 -9.50
C ALA A 128 -3.63 12.59 -8.10
N SER A 129 -4.58 12.69 -7.17
CA SER A 129 -4.34 12.95 -5.74
C SER A 129 -5.40 12.19 -4.93
N CYS A 130 -5.29 12.22 -3.61
CA CYS A 130 -6.34 11.70 -2.75
C CYS A 130 -7.49 12.71 -2.65
N TYR A 131 -8.72 12.22 -2.54
CA TYR A 131 -9.87 13.11 -2.39
C TYR A 131 -9.78 13.93 -1.11
N HIS A 132 -9.35 13.31 0.00
CA HIS A 132 -9.19 14.04 1.26
C HIS A 132 -8.13 15.14 1.23
N CYS A 133 -7.18 15.08 0.29
CA CYS A 133 -6.20 16.14 0.08
C CYS A 133 -6.90 17.36 -0.53
N ILE A 134 -7.83 17.18 -1.46
CA ILE A 134 -8.44 18.32 -2.17
C ILE A 134 -9.78 18.78 -1.58
N LYS A 135 -10.41 17.99 -0.69
CA LYS A 135 -11.74 18.30 -0.12
C LYS A 135 -11.85 19.67 0.58
N HIS A 136 -10.73 20.26 0.99
CA HIS A 136 -10.71 21.56 1.65
C HIS A 136 -10.93 22.73 0.68
N CYS A 137 -10.54 22.57 -0.59
CA CYS A 137 -10.85 23.54 -1.66
C CYS A 137 -12.34 23.56 -2.03
N VAL A 138 -13.14 22.73 -1.35
CA VAL A 138 -14.44 22.24 -1.80
C VAL A 138 -15.52 22.42 -0.69
N ALA A 139 -15.15 22.93 0.48
CA ALA A 139 -15.93 22.80 1.72
C ALA A 139 -17.35 23.42 1.67
N THR A 140 -18.36 22.57 1.55
CA THR A 140 -19.45 22.26 2.50
C THR A 140 -20.29 21.14 1.88
N GLY A 141 -20.88 20.24 2.67
CA GLY A 141 -22.03 19.36 2.32
C GLY A 141 -22.03 18.43 1.07
N PRO A 142 -22.95 17.44 1.00
CA PRO A 142 -23.22 16.64 -0.20
C PRO A 142 -24.52 17.07 -0.93
N SER A 143 -24.66 18.34 -1.28
CA SER A 143 -25.77 18.86 -2.09
C SER A 143 -25.41 18.95 -3.57
N LEU A 144 -26.42 18.89 -4.45
CA LEU A 144 -26.25 19.01 -5.90
C LEU A 144 -25.64 20.35 -6.33
N HIS A 145 -25.85 21.40 -5.53
CA HIS A 145 -25.23 22.72 -5.72
C HIS A 145 -23.72 22.67 -5.46
N GLU A 146 -23.29 21.92 -4.44
CA GLU A 146 -21.88 21.74 -4.09
C GLU A 146 -21.14 20.94 -5.17
N ILE A 147 -21.72 19.86 -5.73
CA ILE A 147 -21.10 19.10 -6.84
C ILE A 147 -20.72 20.01 -8.03
N ASN A 148 -21.53 21.04 -8.32
CA ASN A 148 -21.21 22.02 -9.35
C ASN A 148 -20.10 22.99 -8.90
N CYS A 149 -20.09 23.42 -7.63
CA CYS A 149 -18.98 24.17 -7.03
C CYS A 149 -17.66 23.37 -7.04
N HIS A 150 -17.70 22.04 -6.94
CA HIS A 150 -16.51 21.18 -6.96
C HIS A 150 -15.80 21.23 -8.33
N ARG A 151 -16.55 21.32 -9.43
CA ARG A 151 -15.98 21.43 -10.79
C ARG A 151 -15.33 22.78 -11.06
N GLU A 152 -15.84 23.83 -10.41
CA GLU A 152 -15.30 25.20 -10.54
C GLU A 152 -14.11 25.47 -9.61
N ALA A 153 -13.92 24.64 -8.58
CA ALA A 153 -12.82 24.78 -7.63
C ALA A 153 -11.46 24.75 -8.34
N VAL A 154 -10.68 25.82 -8.15
CA VAL A 154 -9.32 25.93 -8.65
C VAL A 154 -8.36 25.55 -7.54
N ILE A 155 -7.51 24.57 -7.82
CA ILE A 155 -6.50 24.05 -6.91
C ILE A 155 -5.15 24.55 -7.39
N ASP A 156 -4.48 25.33 -6.56
CA ASP A 156 -3.10 25.76 -6.78
C ASP A 156 -2.14 24.60 -6.41
N LEU A 157 -1.22 24.30 -7.32
CA LEU A 157 -0.23 23.24 -7.17
C LEU A 157 1.16 23.78 -7.47
N THR A 158 2.17 23.33 -6.72
CA THR A 158 3.58 23.70 -6.95
C THR A 158 4.39 22.46 -7.33
N HIS A 159 5.05 22.47 -8.48
CA HIS A 159 5.92 21.35 -8.88
C HIS A 159 7.09 21.18 -7.90
N ALA A 160 7.30 19.97 -7.40
CA ALA A 160 8.18 19.71 -6.25
C ALA A 160 9.67 19.98 -6.52
N VAL A 161 10.12 19.90 -7.77
CA VAL A 161 11.54 20.14 -8.13
C VAL A 161 11.80 21.55 -8.61
N THR A 162 10.90 22.09 -9.44
CA THR A 162 11.14 23.37 -10.13
C THR A 162 10.49 24.55 -9.43
N GLY A 163 9.62 24.31 -8.45
CA GLY A 163 8.82 25.35 -7.81
C GLY A 163 7.79 26.01 -8.73
N ARG A 164 7.62 25.51 -9.96
CA ARG A 164 6.66 26.06 -10.91
C ARG A 164 5.24 25.87 -10.39
N LYS A 165 4.51 26.98 -10.25
CA LYS A 165 3.11 26.96 -9.88
C LYS A 165 2.22 26.67 -11.09
N ILE A 166 1.19 25.88 -10.85
CA ILE A 166 0.11 25.60 -11.78
C ILE A 166 -1.23 25.59 -11.05
N LYS A 167 -2.31 25.54 -11.81
CA LYS A 167 -3.70 25.55 -11.42
C LYS A 167 -4.39 24.39 -12.12
N ALA A 168 -5.18 23.67 -11.34
CA ALA A 168 -5.97 22.56 -11.85
C ALA A 168 -7.41 22.65 -11.32
N LYS A 169 -8.34 22.10 -12.10
CA LYS A 169 -9.72 21.89 -11.67
C LYS A 169 -9.96 20.41 -11.42
N ILE A 170 -10.94 20.11 -10.57
CA ILE A 170 -11.35 18.73 -10.32
C ILE A 170 -12.07 18.20 -11.58
N LEU A 171 -11.49 17.19 -12.21
CA LEU A 171 -12.09 16.51 -13.35
C LEU A 171 -13.12 15.48 -12.87
N VAL A 172 -12.70 14.61 -11.94
CA VAL A 172 -13.54 13.56 -11.35
C VAL A 172 -12.96 13.14 -10.00
N TYR A 173 -13.80 12.66 -9.09
CA TYR A 173 -13.34 12.11 -7.82
C TYR A 173 -14.24 10.96 -7.35
N SER A 174 -13.72 10.17 -6.42
CA SER A 174 -14.44 9.14 -5.67
C SER A 174 -14.08 9.29 -4.20
N ILE A 175 -15.07 9.64 -3.38
CA ILE A 175 -14.92 9.75 -1.92
C ILE A 175 -14.59 8.37 -1.33
N GLU A 176 -15.27 7.35 -1.84
CA GLU A 176 -15.17 5.98 -1.37
C GLU A 176 -13.79 5.36 -1.64
N LYS A 177 -13.21 5.63 -2.81
CA LYS A 177 -11.85 5.20 -3.15
C LYS A 177 -10.78 6.18 -2.69
N ASP A 178 -11.20 7.31 -2.13
CA ASP A 178 -10.35 8.43 -1.73
C ASP A 178 -9.39 8.89 -2.84
N VAL A 179 -9.87 9.00 -4.08
CA VAL A 179 -9.08 9.42 -5.25
C VAL A 179 -9.77 10.56 -5.96
N ALA A 180 -8.97 11.51 -6.44
CA ALA A 180 -9.39 12.57 -7.35
C ALA A 180 -8.44 12.71 -8.53
N LEU A 181 -9.00 12.96 -9.71
CA LEU A 181 -8.28 13.38 -10.89
C LEU A 181 -8.48 14.87 -11.09
N LEU A 182 -7.37 15.55 -11.37
CA LEU A 182 -7.28 16.98 -11.59
C LEU A 182 -6.84 17.22 -13.03
N GLN A 183 -7.41 18.24 -13.67
CA GLN A 183 -7.01 18.67 -15.01
C GLN A 183 -6.45 20.08 -14.96
N THR A 184 -5.28 20.29 -15.55
CA THR A 184 -4.70 21.64 -15.63
C THR A 184 -5.54 22.54 -16.52
N ILE A 185 -5.54 23.84 -16.20
CA ILE A 185 -6.26 24.85 -16.98
C ILE A 185 -5.47 25.12 -18.28
N GLU A 186 -6.17 25.29 -19.40
CA GLU A 186 -5.73 25.12 -20.81
C GLU A 186 -4.38 25.75 -21.26
N GLU A 187 -3.78 26.63 -20.47
CA GLU A 187 -2.48 27.26 -20.74
C GLU A 187 -1.30 26.65 -19.96
N GLU A 188 -1.60 25.84 -18.95
CA GLU A 188 -0.61 25.37 -17.97
C GLU A 188 -0.24 23.90 -18.22
N LYS A 189 0.77 23.70 -19.05
CA LYS A 189 1.33 22.37 -19.32
C LYS A 189 2.14 21.85 -18.13
N LEU A 190 1.89 20.58 -17.78
CA LEU A 190 2.75 19.83 -16.88
C LEU A 190 4.18 19.75 -17.42
N ILE A 191 5.15 19.51 -16.54
CA ILE A 191 6.58 19.45 -16.90
C ILE A 191 6.92 18.12 -17.58
N VAL A 192 6.05 17.11 -17.41
CA VAL A 192 6.23 15.78 -18.00
C VAL A 192 5.55 15.69 -19.35
N ASP A 193 6.33 15.40 -20.40
CA ASP A 193 5.88 15.35 -21.80
C ASP A 193 5.26 13.99 -22.18
N GLY A 194 4.71 13.24 -21.24
CA GLY A 194 4.07 11.96 -21.59
C GLY A 194 3.42 11.23 -20.44
N GLU A 195 2.61 10.24 -20.82
CA GLU A 195 1.93 9.35 -19.89
C GLU A 195 2.91 8.50 -19.10
N ILE A 196 2.57 8.28 -17.83
CA ILE A 196 3.26 7.36 -16.95
C ILE A 196 2.85 5.91 -17.25
N THR A 197 3.72 4.95 -16.95
CA THR A 197 3.35 3.54 -17.10
C THR A 197 2.61 3.06 -15.85
N PHE A 198 1.46 2.40 -16.01
CA PHE A 198 0.76 1.73 -14.91
C PHE A 198 1.07 0.23 -14.93
N LYS A 199 1.37 -0.36 -13.78
CA LYS A 199 1.52 -1.81 -13.62
C LYS A 199 0.96 -2.27 -12.28
N ASP A 200 0.44 -3.49 -12.28
CA ASP A 200 0.07 -4.16 -11.04
C ASP A 200 1.30 -4.37 -10.16
N ALA A 201 1.12 -4.09 -8.86
CA ALA A 201 2.15 -4.35 -7.88
C ALA A 201 2.19 -5.83 -7.51
N TRP A 202 3.33 -6.33 -7.03
CA TRP A 202 3.44 -7.67 -6.43
C TRP A 202 4.06 -7.61 -5.04
N PHE A 203 3.74 -8.60 -4.21
CA PHE A 203 4.34 -8.70 -2.88
C PHE A 203 5.87 -8.78 -2.95
N GLY A 204 6.52 -8.03 -2.07
CA GLY A 204 7.98 -7.92 -2.00
C GLY A 204 8.59 -7.02 -3.08
N GLN A 205 7.76 -6.44 -3.97
CA GLN A 205 8.24 -5.51 -5.00
C GLN A 205 8.89 -4.29 -4.34
N PRO A 206 10.15 -3.98 -4.68
CA PRO A 206 10.76 -2.73 -4.25
C PRO A 206 10.10 -1.52 -4.92
N TYR A 207 9.89 -0.47 -4.16
CA TYR A 207 9.27 0.77 -4.62
C TYR A 207 10.00 2.00 -4.08
N TYR A 208 9.77 3.13 -4.75
CA TYR A 208 10.02 4.47 -4.23
C TYR A 208 8.69 5.18 -4.01
N LEU A 209 8.49 5.68 -2.80
CA LEU A 209 7.39 6.55 -2.42
C LEU A 209 7.93 7.96 -2.39
N LEU A 210 7.29 8.86 -3.14
CA LEU A 210 7.68 10.26 -3.17
C LEU A 210 6.56 11.09 -2.54
N GLY A 211 6.94 12.04 -1.69
CA GLY A 211 6.02 12.90 -0.97
C GLY A 211 6.65 14.24 -0.66
N THR A 212 5.82 15.26 -0.46
CA THR A 212 6.31 16.56 -0.01
C THR A 212 6.55 16.52 1.50
N PRO A 213 7.53 17.28 2.00
CA PRO A 213 8.01 17.08 3.36
C PRO A 213 7.05 17.62 4.41
N ILE A 214 7.13 17.02 5.60
CA ILE A 214 7.37 17.78 6.83
C ILE A 214 8.82 17.46 7.18
N SER A 215 9.79 18.24 6.73
CA SER A 215 11.18 18.06 7.13
C SER A 215 11.76 19.38 7.56
N ASP A 216 12.34 19.37 8.76
CA ASP A 216 13.03 20.51 9.37
C ASP A 216 14.32 20.89 8.62
N ASP A 217 14.70 20.12 7.58
CA ASP A 217 15.95 20.23 6.82
C ASP A 217 15.83 21.02 5.50
N GLY A 218 14.62 21.48 5.13
CA GLY A 218 14.40 22.32 3.96
C GLY A 218 14.50 21.63 2.60
N ASN A 219 14.64 20.30 2.55
CA ASN A 219 14.63 19.55 1.29
C ASN A 219 13.21 19.46 0.71
N PRO A 220 12.96 19.77 -0.57
CA PRO A 220 11.60 19.98 -1.09
C PRO A 220 10.78 18.70 -1.37
N LEU A 221 11.39 17.51 -1.27
CA LEU A 221 10.73 16.24 -1.59
C LEU A 221 11.36 15.07 -0.83
N GLN A 222 10.55 14.35 -0.05
CA GLN A 222 10.93 13.12 0.63
C GLN A 222 10.85 11.93 -0.33
N VAL A 223 11.90 11.10 -0.33
CA VAL A 223 11.94 9.84 -1.07
C VAL A 223 12.11 8.71 -0.07
N ILE A 224 11.11 7.85 0.04
CA ILE A 224 11.14 6.66 0.90
C ILE A 224 11.25 5.43 0.01
N SER A 225 12.27 4.61 0.23
CA SER A 225 12.34 3.30 -0.42
C SER A 225 11.73 2.24 0.49
N GLY A 226 11.07 1.26 -0.11
CA GLY A 226 10.42 0.20 0.64
C GLY A 226 10.15 -1.02 -0.22
N ARG A 227 9.44 -1.98 0.36
CA ARG A 227 8.91 -3.15 -0.35
C ARG A 227 7.44 -3.31 -0.06
N ILE A 228 6.66 -3.67 -1.09
CA ILE A 228 5.24 -3.95 -0.96
C ILE A 228 5.07 -5.12 0.02
N SER A 229 4.42 -4.87 1.16
CA SER A 229 4.20 -5.82 2.26
C SER A 229 2.82 -6.49 2.18
N SER A 230 1.85 -5.88 1.51
CA SER A 230 0.57 -6.52 1.21
C SER A 230 -0.09 -5.92 -0.03
N ILE A 231 -0.96 -6.72 -0.65
CA ILE A 231 -1.89 -6.30 -1.68
C ILE A 231 -3.24 -6.76 -1.16
N LEU A 232 -4.05 -5.83 -0.68
CA LEU A 232 -5.38 -6.15 -0.20
C LEU A 232 -6.37 -5.83 -1.30
N GLN A 233 -7.05 -6.87 -1.80
CA GLN A 233 -8.27 -6.72 -2.57
C GLN A 233 -9.41 -6.84 -1.58
N HIS A 234 -9.88 -5.72 -1.04
CA HIS A 234 -11.04 -5.76 -0.17
C HIS A 234 -12.31 -5.88 -1.03
N THR A 235 -13.07 -6.95 -0.79
CA THR A 235 -14.47 -7.06 -1.20
C THR A 235 -15.31 -6.76 0.04
N LEU A 236 -15.38 -5.49 0.43
CA LEU A 236 -16.50 -5.07 1.28
C LEU A 236 -17.72 -4.95 0.36
N THR A 237 -18.89 -5.32 0.86
CA THR A 237 -20.11 -5.69 0.13
C THR A 237 -20.69 -4.70 -0.91
N THR A 238 -19.99 -3.63 -1.27
CA THR A 238 -20.32 -2.74 -2.40
C THR A 238 -19.11 -2.11 -3.10
N THR A 239 -17.86 -2.48 -2.78
CA THR A 239 -16.69 -1.70 -3.22
C THR A 239 -15.45 -2.54 -3.50
N TYR A 240 -14.86 -2.36 -4.69
CA TYR A 240 -13.50 -2.83 -5.00
C TYR A 240 -12.50 -1.72 -4.65
N VAL A 241 -11.81 -1.87 -3.52
CA VAL A 241 -10.62 -1.06 -3.17
C VAL A 241 -9.41 -2.00 -3.19
N ASN A 242 -8.46 -1.70 -4.07
CA ASN A 242 -7.15 -2.35 -4.10
C ASN A 242 -6.18 -1.45 -3.33
N SER A 243 -5.75 -1.87 -2.13
CA SER A 243 -4.75 -1.12 -1.35
C SER A 243 -3.40 -1.84 -1.37
N LEU A 244 -2.34 -1.04 -1.39
CA LEU A 244 -0.96 -1.49 -1.30
C LEU A 244 -0.39 -1.03 0.05
N HIS A 245 0.10 -1.96 0.84
CA HIS A 245 0.87 -1.62 2.04
C HIS A 245 2.33 -1.87 1.76
N GLY A 246 3.20 -1.07 2.36
CA GLY A 246 4.64 -1.17 2.21
C GLY A 246 5.37 -0.93 3.52
N TYR A 247 6.60 -1.44 3.63
CA TYR A 247 7.48 -1.10 4.74
C TYR A 247 8.07 0.30 4.50
N GLY A 248 7.44 1.31 5.12
CA GLY A 248 7.84 2.71 5.12
C GLY A 248 6.71 3.58 5.68
N SER A 249 7.01 4.42 6.68
CA SER A 249 6.00 5.27 7.32
C SER A 249 5.58 6.38 6.36
N ALA A 250 4.45 6.22 5.67
CA ALA A 250 3.86 7.30 4.87
C ALA A 250 3.39 8.42 5.81
N HIS A 251 4.08 9.56 5.76
CA HIS A 251 3.68 10.76 6.49
C HIS A 251 2.51 11.47 5.78
N PRO A 252 1.75 12.33 6.49
CA PRO A 252 0.68 13.14 5.89
C PRO A 252 1.10 13.88 4.61
N GLY A 253 2.31 14.45 4.57
CA GLY A 253 2.84 15.17 3.41
C GLY A 253 3.10 14.32 2.16
N ALA A 254 3.11 12.99 2.30
CA ALA A 254 3.18 12.06 1.18
C ALA A 254 1.81 11.66 0.63
N SER A 255 0.71 12.00 1.31
CA SER A 255 -0.63 11.66 0.86
C SER A 255 -0.95 12.32 -0.49
N GLY A 256 -1.53 11.56 -1.42
CA GLY A 256 -1.72 11.96 -2.81
C GLY A 256 -0.47 11.86 -3.69
N GLY A 257 0.67 11.49 -3.10
CA GLY A 257 1.94 11.28 -3.79
C GLY A 257 2.03 9.90 -4.44
N PRO A 258 3.02 9.67 -5.32
CA PRO A 258 3.13 8.42 -6.04
C PRO A 258 3.91 7.34 -5.28
N VAL A 259 3.53 6.10 -5.53
CA VAL A 259 4.35 4.91 -5.30
C VAL A 259 4.83 4.40 -6.65
N PHE A 260 6.12 4.51 -6.93
CA PHE A 260 6.75 4.04 -8.15
C PHE A 260 7.49 2.72 -7.97
N ALA A 261 7.55 1.89 -9.00
CA ALA A 261 8.48 0.78 -9.04
C ALA A 261 9.92 1.29 -8.99
N HIS A 262 10.86 0.52 -8.42
CA HIS A 262 12.27 0.93 -8.35
C HIS A 262 13.02 0.99 -9.72
N TYR A 263 12.31 0.85 -10.83
CA TYR A 263 12.86 0.77 -12.17
C TYR A 263 12.02 1.61 -13.15
N LEU A 264 12.62 1.95 -14.29
CA LEU A 264 11.93 2.60 -15.41
C LEU A 264 11.47 1.54 -16.43
N THR A 265 10.25 1.70 -16.95
CA THR A 265 9.78 0.94 -18.12
C THR A 265 9.91 1.85 -19.34
N ASN A 266 10.70 1.46 -20.35
CA ASN A 266 10.94 2.27 -21.55
C ASN A 266 11.41 3.71 -21.24
N GLY A 267 12.28 3.87 -20.24
CA GLY A 267 12.79 5.17 -19.79
C GLY A 267 11.80 6.03 -18.98
N LYS A 268 10.61 5.52 -18.68
CA LYS A 268 9.58 6.23 -17.91
C LYS A 268 9.31 5.59 -16.54
N PRO A 269 8.97 6.39 -15.52
CA PRO A 269 8.50 5.86 -14.25
C PRO A 269 7.30 4.93 -14.41
N THR A 270 7.22 3.93 -13.53
CA THR A 270 6.09 3.00 -13.46
C THR A 270 5.34 3.23 -12.15
N LEU A 271 4.12 3.76 -12.23
CA LEU A 271 3.23 4.00 -11.11
C LEU A 271 2.56 2.69 -10.67
N LEU A 272 2.68 2.40 -9.38
CA LEU A 272 2.07 1.26 -8.71
C LEU A 272 0.83 1.66 -7.91
N GLY A 273 0.78 2.90 -7.43
CA GLY A 273 -0.35 3.41 -6.68
C GLY A 273 -0.16 4.86 -6.22
N ILE A 274 -1.21 5.41 -5.62
CA ILE A 274 -1.20 6.72 -4.95
C ILE A 274 -1.24 6.47 -3.45
N VAL A 275 -0.43 7.21 -2.70
CA VAL A 275 -0.32 7.08 -1.24
C VAL A 275 -1.57 7.65 -0.57
N ILE A 276 -2.23 6.85 0.27
CA ILE A 276 -3.29 7.30 1.16
C ILE A 276 -2.74 7.20 2.59
N SER A 277 -2.67 8.32 3.32
CA SER A 277 -2.27 8.28 4.73
C SER A 277 -3.45 7.86 5.62
N GLU A 278 -3.33 6.74 6.33
CA GLU A 278 -4.38 6.19 7.24
C GLU A 278 -4.64 7.04 8.50
N GLN A 279 -3.87 8.10 8.73
CA GLN A 279 -4.18 8.99 9.84
C GLN A 279 -5.54 9.66 9.55
N ASN A 280 -6.44 9.67 10.53
CA ASN A 280 -7.60 10.57 10.54
C ASN A 280 -7.08 12.00 10.56
N ILE A 281 -6.60 12.50 9.42
CA ILE A 281 -6.16 13.88 9.32
C ILE A 281 -7.43 14.71 9.19
N THR A 282 -7.90 15.18 10.34
CA THR A 282 -8.92 16.22 10.41
C THR A 282 -8.39 17.45 9.69
N HIS A 283 -9.30 18.23 9.10
CA HIS A 283 -8.97 19.46 8.39
C HIS A 283 -8.09 20.41 9.24
N GLU A 284 -8.33 20.44 10.55
CA GLU A 284 -7.57 21.18 11.55
C GLU A 284 -6.10 20.72 11.65
N ASN A 285 -5.85 19.40 11.66
CA ASN A 285 -4.50 18.84 11.73
C ASN A 285 -3.66 19.09 10.46
N ILE A 286 -4.31 19.25 9.29
CA ILE A 286 -3.64 19.60 8.03
C ILE A 286 -3.20 21.07 8.06
N LEU A 287 -4.05 21.95 8.58
CA LEU A 287 -3.82 23.40 8.60
C LEU A 287 -2.86 23.84 9.73
N GLU A 288 -2.90 23.21 10.90
CA GLU A 288 -2.00 23.53 12.00
C GLU A 288 -0.53 23.20 11.69
N LYS A 289 -0.26 22.15 10.92
CA LYS A 289 1.09 21.75 10.53
C LYS A 289 1.63 22.48 9.29
N ALA A 290 0.79 23.26 8.60
CA ALA A 290 1.15 24.05 7.43
C ALA A 290 1.55 25.51 7.77
N LYS A 291 1.35 25.93 9.04
CA LYS A 291 1.83 27.19 9.61
C LYS A 291 3.23 27.02 10.19
#